data_AF-A0A3D3TB56-F1
#
_entry.id   AF-A0A3D3TB56-F1
#
_cell.length_a   1.000
_cell.length_b   1.000
_cell.length_c   1.000
_cell.angle_alpha   90.00
_cell.angle_beta   90.00
_cell.angle_gamma   90.00
#
_symmetry.space_group_name_H-M   'P 1'
#
loop_
_entity.id
_entity.type
_entity.pdbx_description
1 polymer ?
#
loop_
_entity_poly.entity_id
_entity_poly.type
_entity_poly.pdbx_seq_one_letter_code
_entity_poly.pdbx_strand_id
1 'polypeptide(L)'
;MPKFQVVSEYTPSGDQPEAIAALSKGIALGLSEQTLLGVTGSGKTFTMAKVIEQVQRPTLVLAHNKTLAAQLCAEFREFFPNNAVE
;
A
#
# COMPACT_ATOMS: atom_id res chain seq x y z
N MET A 1 -17.87 -0.93 5.45
CA MET A 1 -16.55 -0.57 6.00
C MET A 1 -16.29 0.90 5.70
N PRO A 2 -15.64 1.66 6.59
CA PRO A 2 -15.18 3.02 6.25
C PRO A 2 -14.27 2.97 5.02
N LYS A 3 -14.27 4.04 4.21
CA LYS A 3 -13.34 4.14 3.09
C LYS A 3 -11.91 4.12 3.60
N PHE A 4 -11.03 3.40 2.93
CA PHE A 4 -9.60 3.47 3.22
C PHE A 4 -9.11 4.88 2.89
N GLN A 5 -8.41 5.51 3.82
CA GLN A 5 -7.87 6.86 3.65
C GLN A 5 -6.46 6.91 4.22
N VAL A 6 -5.49 7.22 3.36
CA VAL A 6 -4.11 7.45 3.79
C VAL A 6 -4.01 8.84 4.39
N VAL A 7 -3.53 8.91 5.63
CA VAL A 7 -3.12 10.14 6.30
C VAL A 7 -1.60 10.14 6.35
N SER A 8 -0.98 11.13 5.72
CA SER A 8 0.47 11.24 5.63
C SER A 8 0.86 12.65 5.23
N GLU A 9 2.00 13.13 5.72
CA GLU A 9 2.65 14.36 5.23
C GLU A 9 3.37 14.12 3.88
N TYR A 10 3.62 12.86 3.54
CA TYR A 10 4.27 12.49 2.28
C TYR A 10 3.29 12.58 1.11
N THR A 11 3.75 13.18 0.02
CA THR A 11 3.09 13.11 -1.28
C THR A 11 3.84 12.13 -2.18
N PRO A 12 3.13 11.34 -3.03
CA PRO A 12 3.79 10.48 -4.00
C PRO A 12 4.79 11.26 -4.85
N SER A 13 6.01 10.75 -4.95
CA SER A 13 7.13 11.40 -5.65
C SER A 13 7.99 10.39 -6.42
N GLY A 14 8.84 10.89 -7.33
CA GLY A 14 9.59 10.04 -8.25
C GLY A 14 8.67 9.15 -9.08
N ASP A 15 8.97 7.85 -9.12
CA ASP A 15 8.19 6.86 -9.90
C ASP A 15 6.94 6.35 -9.16
N GLN A 16 6.72 6.78 -7.90
CA GLN A 16 5.57 6.31 -7.11
C GLN A 16 4.21 6.61 -7.76
N PRO A 17 3.93 7.81 -8.31
CA PRO A 17 2.63 8.10 -8.92
C PRO A 17 2.29 7.14 -10.06
N GLU A 18 3.27 6.83 -10.91
CA GLU A 18 3.09 5.90 -12.03
C GLU A 18 2.87 4.47 -11.54
N ALA A 19 3.68 4.02 -10.58
CA ALA A 19 3.52 2.69 -9.98
C ALA A 19 2.14 2.50 -9.32
N ILE A 20 1.66 3.51 -8.58
CA ILE A 20 0.33 3.50 -7.94
C ILE A 20 -0.76 3.39 -9.00
N ALA A 21 -0.68 4.20 -10.07
CA ALA A 21 -1.66 4.19 -11.14
C ALA A 21 -1.68 2.86 -11.90
N ALA A 22 -0.51 2.31 -12.24
CA ALA A 22 -0.38 1.05 -12.97
C ALA A 22 -0.96 -0.13 -12.17
N LEU A 23 -0.57 -0.28 -10.90
CA LEU A 23 -1.03 -1.36 -10.04
C LEU A 23 -2.54 -1.29 -9.78
N SER A 24 -3.04 -0.09 -9.47
CA SER A 24 -4.48 0.13 -9.22
C SER A 24 -5.31 -0.16 -10.47
N LYS A 25 -4.83 0.25 -11.66
CA LYS A 25 -5.47 -0.07 -12.94
C LYS A 25 -5.46 -1.57 -13.20
N GLY A 26 -4.35 -2.26 -12.96
CA GLY A 26 -4.27 -3.71 -13.13
C GLY A 26 -5.27 -4.46 -12.25
N ILE A 27 -5.44 -4.00 -11.00
CA ILE A 27 -6.46 -4.57 -10.09
C ILE A 27 -7.87 -4.33 -10.64
N ALA A 28 -8.16 -3.12 -11.14
CA ALA A 28 -9.45 -2.79 -11.72
C ALA A 28 -9.77 -3.60 -13.01
N LEU A 29 -8.74 -3.95 -13.78
CA LEU A 29 -8.85 -4.81 -14.96
C LEU A 29 -8.98 -6.31 -14.62
N GLY A 30 -8.88 -6.69 -13.34
CA GLY A 30 -8.97 -8.08 -12.91
C GLY A 30 -7.69 -8.89 -13.14
N LEU A 31 -6.52 -8.23 -13.29
CA LEU A 31 -5.24 -8.94 -13.34
C LEU A 31 -5.02 -9.67 -12.01
N SER A 32 -4.77 -10.98 -12.10
CA SER A 32 -4.58 -11.85 -10.93
C SER A 32 -3.21 -11.66 -10.27
N GLU A 33 -2.17 -11.34 -11.05
CA GLU A 33 -0.80 -11.24 -10.57
C GLU A 33 -0.12 -9.98 -11.10
N GLN A 34 0.57 -9.25 -10.23
CA GLN A 34 1.32 -8.04 -10.55
C GLN A 34 2.53 -7.92 -9.63
N THR A 35 3.61 -7.30 -10.11
CA THR A 35 4.86 -7.15 -9.36
C THR A 35 5.28 -5.69 -9.29
N LEU A 36 5.46 -5.17 -8.08
CA LEU A 36 6.10 -3.87 -7.84
C LEU A 36 7.62 -4.05 -7.74
N LEU A 37 8.34 -3.76 -8.82
CA LEU A 37 9.81 -3.77 -8.82
C LEU A 37 10.33 -2.44 -8.27
N GLY A 38 10.63 -2.40 -6.96
CA GLY A 38 11.15 -1.20 -6.30
C GLY A 38 12.45 -1.45 -5.56
N VAL A 39 13.40 -0.52 -5.69
CA VAL A 39 14.69 -0.54 -4.95
C VAL A 39 14.49 -0.36 -3.44
N THR A 40 15.49 -0.69 -2.64
CA THR A 40 15.45 -0.44 -1.18
C THR A 40 15.39 1.07 -0.91
N GLY A 41 14.53 1.48 0.02
CA GLY A 41 14.35 2.90 0.38
C GLY A 41 13.41 3.70 -0.51
N SER A 42 12.82 3.12 -1.57
CA SER A 42 11.92 3.84 -2.48
C SER A 42 10.49 4.08 -1.95
N GLY A 43 10.23 3.79 -0.67
CA GLY A 43 8.90 3.97 -0.07
C GLY A 43 7.85 2.96 -0.51
N LYS A 44 8.22 1.68 -0.73
CA LYS A 44 7.30 0.62 -1.20
C LYS A 44 6.04 0.49 -0.33
N THR A 45 6.15 0.58 1.00
CA THR A 45 4.98 0.51 1.89
C THR A 45 4.00 1.65 1.59
N PHE A 46 4.50 2.88 1.45
CA PHE A 46 3.67 4.04 1.12
C PHE A 46 3.00 3.89 -0.27
N THR A 47 3.75 3.44 -1.28
CA THR A 47 3.19 3.10 -2.60
C THR A 47 2.02 2.12 -2.46
N MET A 48 2.20 1.04 -1.71
CA MET A 48 1.14 0.04 -1.51
C MET A 48 -0.04 0.58 -0.69
N ALA A 49 0.19 1.46 0.29
CA ALA A 49 -0.88 2.13 1.02
C ALA A 49 -1.75 2.99 0.09
N LYS A 50 -1.14 3.75 -0.81
CA LYS A 50 -1.87 4.54 -1.82
C LYS A 50 -2.61 3.66 -2.82
N VAL A 51 -2.07 2.49 -3.19
CA VAL A 51 -2.79 1.50 -4.02
C VAL A 51 -4.03 0.99 -3.26
N ILE A 52 -3.90 0.60 -1.99
CA ILE A 52 -5.03 0.14 -1.15
C ILE A 52 -6.11 1.21 -1.05
N GLU A 53 -5.73 2.47 -0.81
CA GLU A 53 -6.63 3.62 -0.82
C GLU A 53 -7.31 3.79 -2.18
N GLN A 54 -6.61 3.63 -3.30
CA GLN A 54 -7.22 3.83 -4.61
C GLN A 54 -8.21 2.71 -4.98
N VAL A 55 -7.91 1.46 -4.62
CA VAL A 55 -8.75 0.31 -5.00
C VAL A 55 -9.89 0.03 -4.03
N GLN A 56 -9.83 0.53 -2.79
CA GLN A 56 -10.88 0.37 -1.77
C GLN A 56 -11.27 -1.09 -1.50
N ARG A 57 -10.28 -1.98 -1.38
CA ARG A 57 -10.49 -3.42 -1.12
C ARG A 57 -9.81 -3.86 0.19
N PRO A 58 -10.48 -4.67 1.02
CA PRO A 58 -9.81 -5.35 2.13
C PRO A 58 -8.58 -6.11 1.62
N THR A 59 -7.45 -5.92 2.30
CA THR A 59 -6.14 -6.36 1.80
C THR A 59 -5.42 -7.16 2.89
N LEU A 60 -4.81 -8.28 2.50
CA LEU A 60 -3.94 -9.09 3.35
C LEU A 60 -2.49 -8.87 2.93
N VAL A 61 -1.64 -8.43 3.87
CA VAL A 61 -0.21 -8.27 3.65
C VAL A 61 0.54 -9.43 4.31
N LEU A 62 1.24 -10.22 3.51
CA LEU A 62 2.04 -11.35 3.98
C LEU A 62 3.52 -10.97 4.05
N ALA A 63 4.12 -11.18 5.22
CA ALA A 63 5.55 -10.97 5.44
C ALA A 63 6.24 -12.30 5.80
N HIS A 64 7.47 -12.48 5.36
CA HIS A 64 8.21 -13.74 5.54
C HIS A 64 8.70 -13.97 6.98
N ASN A 65 8.63 -12.96 7.85
CA ASN A 65 9.04 -13.06 9.25
C ASN A 65 8.25 -12.10 10.15
N LYS A 66 8.28 -12.38 11.47
CA LYS A 66 7.51 -11.64 12.48
C LYS A 66 7.97 -10.21 12.68
N THR A 67 9.26 -9.93 12.57
CA THR A 67 9.82 -8.58 12.73
C THR A 67 9.31 -7.66 11.63
N LEU A 68 9.38 -8.11 10.37
CA LEU A 68 8.87 -7.36 9.23
C LEU A 68 7.35 -7.22 9.28
N ALA A 69 6.63 -8.26 9.71
CA ALA A 69 5.18 -8.18 9.90
C ALA A 69 4.80 -7.08 10.92
N ALA A 70 5.49 -7.03 12.06
CA ALA A 70 5.27 -6.00 13.07
C ALA A 70 5.60 -4.60 12.56
N GLN A 71 6.71 -4.44 11.83
CA GLN A 71 7.09 -3.16 11.22
C GLN A 71 6.03 -2.68 10.22
N LEU A 72 5.61 -3.54 9.29
CA LEU A 72 4.58 -3.20 8.30
C LEU A 72 3.25 -2.87 8.97
N CYS A 73 2.85 -3.62 10.00
CA CYS A 73 1.64 -3.34 10.77
C CYS A 73 1.68 -1.94 11.41
N ALA A 74 2.83 -1.56 12.01
CA ALA A 74 3.01 -0.21 12.56
C ALA A 74 2.94 0.87 11.47
N GLU A 75 3.66 0.72 10.37
CA GLU A 75 3.64 1.67 9.24
C GLU A 75 2.22 1.83 8.66
N PHE A 76 1.49 0.72 8.47
CA PHE A 76 0.11 0.78 7.96
C PHE A 76 -0.86 1.39 8.98
N ARG A 77 -0.67 1.21 10.28
CA ARG A 77 -1.47 1.90 11.31
C ARG A 77 -1.26 3.41 11.27
N GLU A 78 -0.03 3.86 11.03
CA GLU A 78 0.28 5.28 10.86
C GLU A 78 -0.35 5.83 9.59
N PHE A 79 -0.30 5.10 8.47
CA PHE A 79 -0.94 5.54 7.23
C PHE A 79 -2.47 5.49 7.28
N PHE A 80 -3.07 4.57 8.02
CA PHE A 80 -4.52 4.37 8.08
C PHE A 80 -5.08 4.55 9.50
N PRO A 81 -4.91 5.71 10.15
CA PRO A 81 -5.30 5.90 11.55
C PRO A 81 -6.83 5.82 11.76
N ASN A 82 -7.60 5.94 10.69
CA ASN A 82 -9.06 5.89 10.69
C ASN A 82 -9.63 4.54 10.18
N ASN A 83 -8.78 3.55 9.90
CA ASN A 83 -9.18 2.22 9.44
C ASN A 83 -8.60 1.13 10.33
N ALA A 84 -9.20 -0.07 10.29
CA ALA A 84 -8.70 -1.21 11.05
C ALA A 84 -7.43 -1.79 10.39
N VAL A 85 -6.36 -1.91 11.19
CA VAL A 85 -5.10 -2.56 10.82
C VAL A 85 -4.69 -3.49 11.97
N GLU A 86 -4.80 -4.79 11.71
CA GLU A 86 -4.67 -5.88 12.70
C GLU A 86 -3.51 -6.80 12.39
#